data_AF-A0A7V4VW21-F1
#
_entry.id   AF-A0A7V4VW21-F1
#
_cell.length_a   1.000
_cell.length_b   1.000
_cell.length_c   1.000
_cell.angle_alpha   90.00
_cell.angle_beta   90.00
_cell.angle_gamma   90.00
#
_symmetry.space_group_name_H-M   'P 1'
#
loop_
_entity.id
_entity.type
_entity.pdbx_description
1 polymer ?
#
loop_
_entity_poly.entity_id
_entity_poly.type
_entity_poly.pdbx_seq_one_letter_code
_entity_poly.pdbx_strand_id
1 'polypeptide(L)' 'SIFHKFYDTHRVITENREISNARLYLIKAVKTVLKNGLDLLGISAPERM' A
#
# COMPACT_ATOMS: atom_id res chain seq x y z
N SER A 1 11.85 4.82 3.11
CA SER A 1 10.39 4.88 3.30
C SER A 1 9.90 3.58 3.95
N ILE A 2 9.03 3.66 4.96
CA ILE A 2 8.54 2.49 5.73
C ILE A 2 7.77 1.51 4.83
N PHE A 3 6.92 2.02 3.94
CA PHE A 3 6.14 1.19 3.02
C PHE A 3 7.03 0.42 2.04
N HIS A 4 8.09 1.05 1.53
CA HIS A 4 9.03 0.40 0.61
C HIS A 4 9.78 -0.77 1.28
N LYS A 5 10.26 -0.57 2.52
CA LYS A 5 10.88 -1.64 3.32
C LYS A 5 9.89 -2.77 3.60
N PHE A 6 8.63 -2.46 3.90
CA PHE A 6 7.60 -3.48 4.07
C PHE A 6 7.43 -4.34 2.81
N TYR A 7 7.31 -3.71 1.63
CA TYR A 7 7.08 -4.42 0.37
C TYR A 7 8.26 -5.32 -0.04
N ASP A 8 9.49 -4.87 0.24
CA ASP A 8 10.71 -5.64 -0.01
C ASP A 8 10.83 -6.85 0.93
N THR A 9 10.66 -6.64 2.24
CA THR A 9 10.86 -7.70 3.23
C THR A 9 9.66 -8.66 3.35
N HIS A 10 8.44 -8.21 3.02
CA HIS A 10 7.22 -8.98 3.18
C HIS A 10 6.51 -9.19 1.85
N ARG A 11 6.72 -10.37 1.25
CA ARG A 11 6.00 -10.77 0.04
C ARG A 11 4.49 -10.73 0.27
N VAL A 12 3.78 -9.94 -0.53
CA VAL A 12 2.34 -9.70 -0.35
C VAL A 12 1.51 -10.91 -0.82
N ILE A 13 1.88 -11.48 -1.96
CA ILE A 13 1.22 -12.66 -2.53
C ILE A 13 2.05 -13.89 -2.19
N THR A 14 1.51 -14.72 -1.31
CA THR A 14 2.11 -15.97 -0.81
C THR A 14 1.11 -17.12 -0.90
N GLU A 15 1.56 -18.34 -0.67
CA GLU A 15 0.68 -19.53 -0.65
C GLU A 15 -0.33 -19.49 0.50
N ASN A 16 0.02 -18.82 1.61
CA ASN A 16 -0.92 -18.57 2.69
C ASN A 16 -1.87 -17.42 2.30
N ARG A 17 -3.11 -17.80 1.97
CA ARG A 17 -4.16 -16.85 1.55
C ARG A 17 -4.58 -15.88 2.66
N GLU A 18 -4.60 -16.31 3.92
CA GLU A 18 -4.99 -15.44 5.04
C GLU A 18 -3.99 -14.29 5.22
N ILE A 19 -2.70 -14.63 5.23
CA ILE A 19 -1.61 -13.65 5.33
C ILE A 19 -1.63 -12.72 4.11
N SER A 20 -1.82 -13.28 2.91
CA SER A 20 -1.86 -12.50 1.68
C SER A 20 -3.03 -11.51 1.68
N ASN A 21 -4.22 -11.96 2.08
CA ASN A 21 -5.40 -11.11 2.19
C ASN A 21 -5.20 -10.00 3.23
N ALA A 22 -4.66 -10.32 4.42
CA ALA A 22 -4.36 -9.33 5.44
C ALA A 22 -3.39 -8.25 4.93
N ARG A 23 -2.33 -8.65 4.22
CA ARG A 23 -1.37 -7.72 3.61
C ARG A 23 -1.99 -6.87 2.51
N LEU A 24 -2.86 -7.45 1.67
CA LEU A 24 -3.60 -6.71 0.65
C LEU A 24 -4.53 -5.65 1.25
N TYR A 25 -5.24 -5.98 2.33
CA TYR A 25 -6.06 -5.01 3.05
C TYR A 25 -5.22 -3.86 3.61
N LEU A 26 -4.08 -4.18 4.23
CA LEU A 26 -3.15 -3.17 4.74
C LEU A 26 -2.67 -2.22 3.63
N ILE A 27 -2.24 -2.76 2.49
CA ILE A 27 -1.75 -1.95 1.37
C ILE A 27 -2.87 -1.06 0.80
N LYS A 28 -4.10 -1.58 0.71
CA LYS A 28 -5.25 -0.81 0.27
C LYS A 28 -5.53 0.38 1.20
N ALA A 29 -5.46 0.16 2.51
CA ALA A 29 -5.62 1.24 3.49
C ALA A 29 -4.50 2.30 3.35
N VAL A 30 -3.25 1.86 3.18
CA VAL A 30 -2.12 2.77 2.94
C VAL A 30 -2.32 3.57 1.65
N LYS A 31 -2.77 2.95 0.55
CA LYS A 31 -3.10 3.65 -0.71
C LYS A 31 -4.12 4.77 -0.46
N THR A 32 -5.17 4.51 0.31
CA THR A 32 -6.20 5.51 0.64
C THR A 32 -5.62 6.67 1.45
N VAL A 33 -4.83 6.40 2.48
CA VAL A 33 -4.21 7.45 3.32
C VAL A 33 -3.26 8.31 2.49
N LEU A 34 -2.41 7.69 1.65
CA LEU A 34 -1.50 8.41 0.79
C LEU A 34 -2.25 9.27 -0.23
N LYS A 35 -3.30 8.72 -0.86
CA LYS A 35 -4.15 9.49 -1.78
C LYS A 35 -4.74 10.71 -1.08
N ASN A 36 -5.38 10.53 0.08
CA ASN A 36 -5.99 11.62 0.81
C ASN A 36 -4.94 12.69 1.21
N GLY A 37 -3.74 12.26 1.62
CA GLY A 37 -2.64 13.17 1.93
C GLY A 37 -2.16 13.97 0.72
N LEU A 38 -2.01 13.33 -0.44
CA LEU A 38 -1.64 14.02 -1.69
C LEU A 38 -2.73 14.97 -2.17
N ASP A 39 -4.00 14.54 -2.10
CA ASP A 39 -5.16 15.35 -2.45
C ASP A 39 -5.23 16.62 -1.58
N LEU A 40 -4.95 16.50 -0.26
CA LEU A 40 -4.86 17.65 0.65
C LEU A 40 -3.74 18.63 0.29
N LEU A 41 -2.64 18.13 -0.29
CA LEU A 41 -1.52 18.95 -0.74
C LEU A 41 -1.74 19.52 -2.16
N GLY A 42 -2.87 19.22 -2.81
CA GLY A 42 -3.14 19.61 -4.19
C GLY A 42 -2.27 18.89 -5.22
N ILE A 43 -1.67 17.76 -4.85
CA ILE A 43 -0.81 16.95 -5.71
C ILE A 43 -1.63 15.81 -6.30
N SER A 44 -1.57 15.61 -7.62
CA SER A 44 -2.23 14.46 -8.25
C SER A 44 -1.60 13.15 -7.77
N ALA A 45 -2.41 12.23 -7.26
CA ALA A 45 -1.97 10.88 -6.93
C ALA A 45 -2.10 9.97 -8.17
N PRO A 46 -1.01 9.60 -8.86
CA PRO A 46 -1.09 8.76 -10.04
C PRO A 46 -1.50 7.32 -9.67
N GLU A 47 -2.37 6.72 -10.49
CA GLU A 47 -2.84 5.33 -10.33
C GLU A 47 -1.73 4.29 -10.56
N ARG A 48 -0.69 4.67 -11.31
CA ARG A 48 0.55 3.92 -11.53
C ARG A 48 1.72 4.88 -11.31
N MET A 49 2.62 4.52 -10.41
CA MET A 49 3.95 5.13 -10.34
C MET A 49 4.87 4.48 -11.36
#